data_AF-A0A7W5UFM2-F1
#
_entry.id   AF-A0A7W5UFM2-F1
#
_cell.length_a   1.000
_cell.length_b   1.000
_cell.length_c   1.000
_cell.angle_alpha   90.00
_cell.angle_beta   90.00
_cell.angle_gamma   90.00
#
_symmetry.space_group_name_H-M   'P 1'
#
loop_
_entity.id
_entity.type
_entity.pdbx_description
1 polymer ?
#
loop_
_entity_poly.entity_id
_entity_poly.type
_entity_poly.pdbx_seq_one_letter_code
_entity_poly.pdbx_strand_id
1 'polypeptide(L)' 'MKFSALPAGARVFFDFDDTTTGIESVEVENTNRGTGTYYNLQGQRINKPQQAGLYILNGAKVIVK' A
#
# COMPACT_ATOMS: atom_id res chain seq x y z
N MET A 1 -2.69 -3.43 18.78
CA MET A 1 -2.66 -4.12 20.09
C MET A 1 -1.46 -5.04 20.12
N LYS A 2 -0.64 -5.00 21.18
CA LYS A 2 0.50 -5.93 21.35
C LYS A 2 0.07 -6.97 22.39
N PHE A 3 -0.04 -8.22 21.98
CA PHE A 3 -0.30 -9.32 22.90
C PHE A 3 1.02 -9.71 23.56
N SER A 4 1.04 -9.80 24.89
CA SER A 4 2.07 -10.55 25.61
C SER A 4 1.91 -12.04 25.31
N ALA A 5 2.96 -12.83 25.55
CA ALA A 5 3.00 -14.25 25.22
C ALA A 5 1.79 -14.98 25.81
N LEU A 6 0.93 -15.52 24.92
CA LEU A 6 -0.23 -16.29 25.30
C LEU A 6 0.20 -17.71 25.67
N PRO A 7 -0.44 -18.34 26.68
CA PRO A 7 -0.14 -19.71 27.06
C PRO A 7 -0.48 -20.69 25.93
N ALA A 8 0.23 -21.82 25.90
CA ALA A 8 -0.02 -22.89 24.93
C ALA A 8 -1.47 -23.38 25.03
N GLY A 9 -2.17 -23.45 23.89
CA GLY A 9 -3.57 -23.89 23.82
C GLY A 9 -4.61 -22.76 23.91
N ALA A 10 -4.19 -21.49 24.04
CA ALA A 10 -5.11 -20.37 23.97
C ALA A 10 -5.82 -20.30 22.60
N ARG A 11 -7.14 -20.15 22.61
CA ARG A 11 -7.96 -19.86 21.42
C ARG A 11 -8.17 -18.36 21.33
N VAL A 12 -7.73 -17.77 20.23
CA VAL A 12 -7.88 -16.33 19.97
C VAL A 12 -8.96 -16.15 18.91
N PHE A 13 -9.92 -15.27 19.17
CA PHE A 13 -10.94 -14.86 18.21
C PHE A 13 -10.74 -13.37 17.94
N PHE A 14 -10.76 -13.01 16.66
CA PHE A 14 -10.75 -11.62 16.23
C PHE A 14 -12.18 -11.26 15.87
N ASP A 15 -12.76 -10.37 16.66
CA ASP A 15 -14.05 -9.78 16.40
C ASP A 15 -13.80 -8.36 15.87
N PHE A 16 -14.22 -8.14 14.63
CA PHE A 16 -14.15 -6.83 13.99
C PHE A 16 -15.60 -6.37 13.81
N ASP A 17 -15.91 -5.13 14.20
CA ASP A 17 -17.21 -4.56 13.86
C ASP A 17 -17.43 -4.64 12.33
N ASP A 18 -18.64 -4.99 11.89
CA ASP A 18 -19.00 -5.15 10.46
C ASP A 18 -18.77 -3.86 9.63
N THR A 19 -18.48 -2.73 10.28
CA THR A 19 -17.97 -1.52 9.65
C THR A 19 -16.55 -1.71 9.15
N THR A 20 -16.44 -2.10 7.88
CA THR A 20 -15.18 -2.08 7.14
C THR A 20 -14.91 -0.63 6.66
N THR A 21 -13.85 0.02 7.12
CA THR A 21 -13.33 1.23 6.44
C THR A 21 -12.52 0.82 5.21
N GLY A 22 -13.20 0.27 4.21
CA GLY A 22 -12.61 -0.14 2.94
C GLY A 22 -12.55 1.03 1.97
N ILE A 23 -11.57 1.02 1.06
CA ILE A 23 -11.56 1.93 -0.08
C ILE A 23 -12.43 1.30 -1.17
N GLU A 24 -13.67 1.76 -1.31
CA GLU A 24 -14.62 1.24 -2.33
C GLU A 24 -14.21 1.63 -3.76
N SER A 25 -13.57 2.79 -3.91
CA SER A 25 -12.99 3.24 -5.19
C SER A 25 -11.92 4.31 -4.95
N VAL A 26 -10.78 4.22 -5.63
CA VAL A 26 -9.88 5.35 -5.82
C VAL A 26 -10.19 5.95 -7.19
N GLU A 27 -10.92 7.06 -7.22
CA GLU A 27 -10.95 7.90 -8.42
C GLU A 27 -9.56 8.48 -8.62
N VAL A 28 -8.74 7.83 -9.44
CA VAL A 28 -7.46 8.39 -9.88
C VAL A 28 -7.77 9.29 -11.06
N GLU A 29 -7.83 10.61 -10.83
CA GLU A 29 -7.67 11.61 -11.89
C GLU A 29 -6.27 11.42 -12.51
N ASN A 30 -6.16 10.44 -13.42
CA ASN A 30 -5.01 10.33 -14.29
C ASN A 30 -5.10 11.47 -15.29
N THR A 31 -4.16 12.41 -15.28
CA THR A 31 -3.41 12.88 -16.47
C THR A 31 -2.39 13.96 -16.07
N ASN A 32 -1.41 13.62 -15.24
CA ASN A 32 -0.16 14.37 -15.24
C ASN A 32 1.02 13.40 -15.13
N ARG A 33 1.37 12.79 -16.27
CA ARG A 33 2.57 11.95 -16.43
C ARG A 33 3.87 12.77 -16.44
N GLY A 34 3.79 14.10 -16.53
CA GLY A 34 4.96 14.99 -16.64
C GLY A 34 5.65 15.35 -15.33
N THR A 35 4.97 15.27 -14.18
CA THR A 35 5.46 15.77 -12.88
C THR A 35 5.13 14.84 -11.70
N GLY A 36 4.85 13.56 -11.99
CA GLY A 36 4.37 12.63 -10.98
C GLY A 36 5.41 12.23 -9.94
N THR A 37 4.95 11.98 -8.71
CA THR A 37 5.80 11.49 -7.62
C THR A 37 5.94 9.98 -7.70
N TYR A 38 7.19 9.51 -7.64
CA TYR A 38 7.50 8.08 -7.63
C TYR A 38 7.63 7.54 -6.22
N TYR A 39 7.16 6.32 -6.02
CA TYR A 39 7.42 5.52 -4.84
C TYR A 39 7.93 4.13 -5.23
N ASN A 40 8.79 3.55 -4.42
CA ASN A 40 9.12 2.13 -4.51
C ASN A 40 8.00 1.26 -3.90
N LEU A 41 8.11 -0.06 -4.00
CA LEU A 41 7.09 -0.98 -3.48
C LEU A 41 6.99 -1.00 -1.95
N GLN A 42 8.00 -0.47 -1.26
CA GLN A 42 8.01 -0.24 0.18
C GLN A 42 7.28 1.06 0.58
N GLY A 43 6.73 1.80 -0.39
CA GLY A 43 6.03 3.07 -0.15
C GLY A 43 6.95 4.26 0.13
N GLN A 44 8.25 4.15 -0.13
CA GLN A 44 9.21 5.24 0.04
C GLN A 44 9.20 6.14 -1.21
N ARG A 45 9.10 7.46 -1.01
CA ARG A 45 9.20 8.44 -2.09
C ARG A 45 10.62 8.47 -2.68
N ILE A 46 10.74 8.40 -3.99
CA ILE A 46 12.00 8.52 -4.74
C ILE A 46 11.89 9.61 -5.81
N ASN A 47 13.03 10.17 -6.23
CA ASN A 47 13.04 11.19 -7.28
C ASN A 47 12.69 10.60 -8.66
N LYS A 48 13.36 9.51 -9.03
CA LYS A 48 13.08 8.74 -10.24
C LYS A 48 13.58 7.30 -10.10
N PRO A 49 12.97 6.33 -10.79
CA PRO A 49 13.49 4.97 -10.93
C PRO A 49 14.90 4.97 -11.53
N GLN A 50 15.81 4.19 -10.95
CA GLN A 50 17.16 3.97 -11.49
C GLN A 50 17.35 2.58 -12.08
N GLN A 51 16.40 1.67 -11.82
CA GLN A 51 16.44 0.29 -12.26
C GLN A 51 15.10 -0.03 -12.92
N ALA A 52 15.11 -0.95 -13.89
CA ALA A 52 13.88 -1.50 -14.42
C ALA A 52 13.13 -2.25 -13.32
N GLY A 53 11.80 -2.11 -13.28
CA GLY A 53 11.00 -2.72 -12.22
C GLY A 53 9.61 -2.12 -12.09
N LEU A 54 8.89 -2.60 -11.07
CA LEU A 54 7.56 -2.11 -10.72
C LEU A 54 7.66 -0.95 -9.73
N TYR A 55 7.00 0.16 -10.05
CA TYR A 55 6.95 1.38 -9.25
C TYR A 55 5.52 1.88 -9.07
N ILE A 56 5.32 2.81 -8.13
CA ILE A 56 4.07 3.53 -7.98
C ILE A 56 4.29 4.97 -8.46
N LEU A 57 3.50 5.40 -9.43
CA LEU A 57 3.48 6.76 -9.96
C LEU A 57 2.08 7.34 -9.74
N ASN A 58 1.96 8.37 -8.92
CA ASN A 58 0.68 9.02 -8.62
C ASN A 58 -0.42 8.03 -8.18
N GLY A 59 -0.05 7.04 -7.34
CA GLY A 59 -0.97 6.01 -6.87
C GLY A 59 -1.19 4.83 -7.82
N ALA A 60 -0.74 4.91 -9.08
CA ALA A 60 -0.85 3.82 -10.05
C ALA A 60 0.45 2.99 -10.13
N LYS A 61 0.33 1.66 -10.18
CA LYS A 61 1.47 0.77 -10.41
C LYS A 61 1.89 0.83 -11.88
N VAL A 62 3.18 1.04 -12.15
CA VAL A 62 3.77 1.15 -13.51
C VAL A 62 5.04 0.32 -13.63
N ILE A 63 5.26 -0.29 -14.80
CA ILE A 63 6.53 -0.94 -15.13
C ILE A 63 7.44 0.08 -15.80
N VAL A 64 8.62 0.28 -15.21
CA VAL A 64 9.69 1.08 -15.78
C VAL A 64 10.68 0.11 -16.41
N LYS A 65 11.06 0.37 -17.66
CA LYS A 65 12.02 -0.43 -18.43
C LYS A 65 13.39 0.25 -18.45
#